data_AF-A0AAU8MMC9-F1
#
_entry.id   AF-A0AAU8MMC9-F1
#
_cell.length_a   1.000
_cell.length_b   1.000
_cell.length_c   1.000
_cell.angle_alpha   90.00
_cell.angle_beta   90.00
_cell.angle_gamma   90.00
#
_symmetry.space_group_name_H-M   'P 1'
#
loop_
_entity.id
_entity.type
_entity.pdbx_description
1 polymer ?
#
loop_
_entity_poly.entity_id
_entity_poly.type
_entity_poly.pdbx_seq_one_letter_code
_entity_poly.pdbx_strand_id
1 'polypeptide(L)'
;MRNLMALLYYLLALFGCSGGGQTIAHRVSADGHVVIDSQVRITGDISRFECAASRSGHCHYSLYSAEAAPERFAVAVGERRDIVGLAPGFKVCAGAGPEALDRDCRPAPK
;
A
#
# COMPACT_ATOMS: atom_id res chain seq x y z
N MET A 1 -42.47 1.67 23.22
CA MET A 1 -41.20 1.03 23.63
C MET A 1 -40.61 0.11 22.56
N ARG A 2 -41.37 -0.80 21.94
CA ARG A 2 -40.88 -1.72 20.88
C ARG A 2 -40.26 -1.02 19.65
N ASN A 3 -40.88 0.05 19.18
CA ASN A 3 -40.42 0.77 17.99
C ASN A 3 -39.12 1.54 18.24
N LEU A 4 -38.90 2.02 19.48
CA LEU A 4 -37.67 2.72 19.87
C LEU A 4 -36.47 1.76 19.87
N MET A 5 -36.69 0.53 20.36
CA MET A 5 -35.66 -0.51 20.34
C MET A 5 -35.32 -0.93 18.91
N ALA A 6 -36.31 -1.09 18.03
CA ALA A 6 -36.08 -1.39 16.61
C ALA A 6 -35.25 -0.30 15.92
N LEU A 7 -35.52 0.96 16.23
CA LEU A 7 -34.77 2.11 15.72
C LEU A 7 -33.33 2.12 16.25
N LEU A 8 -33.15 1.80 17.53
CA LEU A 8 -31.83 1.70 18.15
C LEU A 8 -30.98 0.59 17.50
N TYR A 9 -31.56 -0.60 17.30
CA TYR A 9 -30.89 -1.72 16.63
C TYR A 9 -30.52 -1.40 15.18
N TYR A 10 -31.40 -0.69 14.47
CA TYR A 10 -31.13 -0.25 13.10
C TYR A 10 -29.96 0.75 13.05
N LEU A 11 -29.91 1.70 13.99
CA LEU A 11 -28.80 2.65 14.10
C LEU A 11 -27.48 1.97 14.47
N LEU A 12 -27.52 0.99 15.39
CA LEU A 12 -26.34 0.20 15.79
C LEU A 12 -25.78 -0.64 14.63
N ALA A 13 -26.63 -1.16 13.75
CA ALA A 13 -26.21 -1.89 12.55
C ALA A 13 -25.53 -0.98 11.51
N LEU A 14 -25.91 0.30 11.45
CA LEU A 14 -25.28 1.29 10.55
C LEU A 14 -23.93 1.79 11.05
N PHE A 15 -23.67 1.73 12.36
CA PHE A 15 -22.35 2.02 12.96
C PHE A 15 -21.36 0.85 12.84
N GLY A 16 -21.61 -0.11 11.95
CA GLY A 16 -20.63 -1.12 11.60
C GLY A 16 -19.37 -0.47 11.03
N CYS A 17 -18.22 -0.68 11.69
CA CYS A 17 -16.91 -0.25 11.22
C CYS A 17 -16.72 -0.71 9.77
N SER A 18 -16.63 0.22 8.82
CA SER A 18 -16.44 -0.10 7.40
C SER A 18 -15.16 -0.93 7.23
N GLY A 19 -15.29 -2.06 6.55
CA GLY A 19 -14.30 -3.14 6.47
C GLY A 19 -12.85 -2.70 6.38
N GLY A 20 -12.02 -3.32 7.24
CA GLY A 20 -10.60 -3.03 7.41
C GLY A 20 -9.82 -3.23 6.11
N GLY A 21 -9.24 -2.14 5.64
CA GLY A 21 -8.20 -2.13 4.61
C GLY A 21 -6.98 -1.39 5.16
N GLN A 22 -5.78 -1.91 4.88
CA GLN A 22 -4.54 -1.24 5.25
C GLN A 22 -4.06 -0.40 4.07
N THR A 23 -3.77 0.88 4.31
CA THR A 23 -3.15 1.75 3.31
C THR A 23 -1.75 2.13 3.77
N ILE A 24 -0.75 1.85 2.94
CA ILE A 24 0.65 2.20 3.15
C ILE A 24 1.00 3.27 2.12
N ALA A 25 1.44 4.43 2.57
CA ALA A 25 1.85 5.52 1.68
C ALA A 25 3.35 5.79 1.84
N HIS A 26 4.06 5.88 0.72
CA HIS A 26 5.46 6.31 0.69
C HIS A 26 5.54 7.62 -0.08
N ARG A 27 5.85 8.70 0.64
CA ARG A 27 6.05 10.03 0.06
C ARG A 27 7.42 10.55 0.49
N VAL A 28 8.25 10.90 -0.48
CA VAL A 28 9.54 11.57 -0.25
C VAL A 28 9.57 12.82 -1.09
N SER A 29 9.95 13.93 -0.46
CA SER A 29 10.14 15.23 -1.12
C SER A 29 11.53 15.74 -0.81
N ALA A 30 12.18 16.36 -1.79
CA ALA A 30 13.48 17.00 -1.66
C ALA A 30 13.40 18.38 -2.31
N ASP A 31 13.89 19.42 -1.64
CA ASP A 31 13.93 20.79 -2.14
C ASP A 31 12.57 21.32 -2.65
N GLY A 32 11.48 20.89 -2.02
CA GLY A 32 10.10 21.27 -2.41
C GLY A 32 9.54 20.50 -3.62
N HIS A 33 10.32 19.59 -4.22
CA HIS A 33 9.90 18.71 -5.31
C HIS A 33 9.60 17.30 -4.81
N VAL A 34 8.50 16.71 -5.28
CA VAL A 34 8.17 15.31 -5.00
C VAL A 34 9.17 14.41 -5.71
N VAL A 35 9.90 13.61 -4.94
CA VAL A 35 10.81 12.59 -5.47
C VAL A 35 10.05 11.29 -5.75
N ILE A 36 9.15 10.91 -4.84
CA ILE A 36 8.21 9.81 -5.00
C ILE A 36 6.93 10.08 -4.20
N ASP A 37 5.78 9.71 -4.76
CA ASP A 37 4.48 9.62 -4.11
C ASP A 37 3.81 8.33 -4.57
N SER A 38 3.75 7.35 -3.69
CA SER A 38 3.24 6.01 -3.98
C SER A 38 2.34 5.50 -2.87
N GLN A 39 1.33 4.72 -3.23
CA GLN A 39 0.35 4.18 -2.29
C GLN A 39 0.15 2.68 -2.53
N VAL A 40 0.00 1.92 -1.44
CA VAL A 40 -0.37 0.51 -1.46
C VAL A 40 -1.63 0.35 -0.62
N ARG A 41 -2.70 -0.16 -1.24
CA ARG A 41 -3.98 -0.39 -0.57
C ARG A 41 -4.26 -1.89 -0.54
N ILE A 42 -4.40 -2.43 0.66
CA ILE A 42 -4.66 -3.84 0.92
C ILE A 42 -6.11 -3.96 1.34
N THR A 43 -6.89 -4.76 0.63
CA THR A 43 -8.31 -4.99 0.91
C THR A 43 -8.64 -6.44 0.65
N GLY A 44 -8.94 -7.19 1.72
CA GLY A 44 -8.99 -8.66 1.65
C GLY A 44 -7.67 -9.22 1.13
N ASP A 45 -7.74 -10.05 0.10
CA ASP A 45 -6.55 -10.69 -0.51
C ASP A 45 -5.93 -9.87 -1.66
N ILE A 46 -6.46 -8.67 -1.93
CA ILE A 46 -5.98 -7.82 -3.02
C ILE A 46 -5.10 -6.71 -2.47
N SER A 47 -3.86 -6.65 -2.96
CA SER A 47 -2.92 -5.55 -2.73
C SER A 47 -2.79 -4.73 -4.02
N ARG A 48 -3.30 -3.49 -3.99
CA ARG A 48 -3.21 -2.53 -5.09
C ARG A 48 -2.05 -1.58 -4.87
N PHE A 49 -1.15 -1.49 -5.84
CA PHE A 49 0.02 -0.63 -5.86
C PHE A 49 -0.20 0.50 -6.86
N GLU A 50 -0.08 1.75 -6.42
CA GLU A 50 -0.34 2.96 -7.23
C GLU A 50 0.85 3.91 -7.15
N CYS A 51 1.29 4.41 -8.30
CA CYS A 51 2.34 5.42 -8.39
C CYS A 51 1.73 6.76 -8.81
N ALA A 52 1.56 7.68 -7.87
CA ALA A 52 0.98 9.00 -8.14
C ALA A 52 2.01 9.96 -8.75
N ALA A 53 3.26 9.92 -8.26
CA ALA A 53 4.35 10.70 -8.80
C ALA A 53 5.70 10.01 -8.54
N SER A 54 6.64 10.15 -9.46
CA SER A 54 8.03 9.74 -9.27
C SER A 54 8.93 10.54 -10.19
N ARG A 55 10.09 10.95 -9.67
CA ARG A 55 11.10 11.69 -10.45
C ARG A 55 11.65 10.90 -11.64
N SER A 56 11.68 9.56 -11.54
CA SER A 56 12.15 8.69 -12.63
C SER A 56 11.04 8.29 -13.62
N GLY A 57 9.78 8.65 -13.35
CA GLY A 57 8.62 8.15 -14.08
C GLY A 57 8.09 6.79 -13.60
N HIS A 58 8.79 6.13 -12.66
CA HIS A 58 8.36 4.85 -12.09
C HIS A 58 8.53 4.81 -10.56
N CYS A 59 7.60 4.14 -9.88
CA CYS A 59 7.75 3.74 -8.49
C CYS A 59 8.24 2.28 -8.46
N HIS A 60 9.43 2.05 -7.92
CA HIS A 60 10.02 0.73 -7.80
C HIS A 60 9.67 0.14 -6.43
N TYR A 61 8.94 -0.97 -6.41
CA TYR A 61 8.53 -1.67 -5.20
C TYR A 61 9.41 -2.88 -4.94
N SER A 62 9.75 -3.08 -3.66
CA SER A 62 10.36 -4.31 -3.14
C SER A 62 9.47 -4.90 -2.06
N LEU A 63 9.07 -6.16 -2.24
CA LEU A 63 8.21 -6.90 -1.34
C LEU A 63 8.99 -7.96 -0.58
N TYR A 64 8.72 -8.07 0.71
CA TYR A 64 9.37 -9.02 1.60
C TYR A 64 8.34 -9.74 2.45
N SER A 65 8.35 -11.07 2.42
CA SER A 65 7.56 -11.90 3.33
C SER A 65 8.48 -12.90 4.05
N ALA A 66 7.97 -13.55 5.09
CA ALA A 66 8.68 -14.64 5.76
C ALA A 66 8.67 -15.95 4.95
N GLU A 67 7.66 -16.12 4.09
CA GLU A 67 7.31 -17.40 3.46
C GLU A 67 7.70 -17.47 1.98
N ALA A 68 7.97 -16.34 1.34
CA ALA A 68 8.30 -16.26 -0.08
C ALA A 68 9.59 -15.48 -0.36
N ALA A 69 10.18 -15.75 -1.53
CA ALA A 69 11.31 -15.00 -2.03
C ALA A 69 10.94 -13.51 -2.24
N PRO A 70 11.89 -12.58 -2.07
CA PRO A 70 11.63 -11.17 -2.33
C PRO A 70 11.17 -10.93 -3.77
N GLU A 71 10.09 -10.18 -3.94
CA GLU A 71 9.57 -9.79 -5.26
C GLU A 71 9.88 -8.31 -5.52
N ARG A 72 10.18 -7.97 -6.77
CA ARG A 72 10.43 -6.60 -7.21
C ARG A 72 9.73 -6.30 -8.51
N PHE A 73 9.18 -5.10 -8.61
CA PHE A 73 8.57 -4.60 -9.84
C PHE A 73 8.51 -3.08 -9.84
N ALA A 74 8.28 -2.52 -11.04
CA ALA A 74 8.06 -1.09 -11.23
C ALA A 74 6.61 -0.84 -11.66
N VAL A 75 6.04 0.27 -11.19
CA VAL A 75 4.75 0.80 -11.65
C VAL A 75 5.00 2.18 -12.22
N ALA A 76 4.54 2.44 -13.45
CA ALA A 76 4.67 3.76 -14.07
C ALA A 76 3.80 4.80 -13.35
N VAL A 77 4.19 6.08 -13.41
CA VAL A 77 3.36 7.17 -12.88
C VAL A 77 1.99 7.18 -13.57
N GLY A 78 0.92 7.26 -12.76
CA GLY A 78 -0.47 7.20 -13.22
C GLY A 78 -1.00 5.78 -13.41
N GLU A 79 -0.14 4.77 -13.35
CA GLU A 79 -0.53 3.36 -13.45
C GLU A 79 -0.75 2.73 -12.08
N ARG A 80 -1.42 1.57 -12.12
CA ARG A 80 -1.66 0.73 -10.96
C ARG A 80 -1.40 -0.74 -11.27
N ARG A 81 -0.99 -1.48 -10.25
CA ARG A 81 -0.84 -2.93 -10.32
C ARG A 81 -1.55 -3.59 -9.16
N ASP A 82 -2.39 -4.56 -9.46
CA ASP A 82 -3.08 -5.37 -8.45
C ASP A 82 -2.36 -6.72 -8.33
N ILE A 83 -2.12 -7.16 -7.10
CA ILE A 83 -1.60 -8.49 -6.79
C ILE A 83 -2.56 -9.16 -5.81
N VAL A 84 -2.96 -10.39 -6.14
CA VAL A 84 -3.87 -11.21 -5.34
C VAL A 84 -3.07 -12.26 -4.58
N GLY A 85 -3.44 -12.51 -3.32
CA GLY A 85 -2.85 -13.59 -2.52
C GLY A 85 -1.46 -13.27 -1.97
N LEU A 86 -1.15 -12.00 -1.73
CA LEU A 86 0.07 -11.62 -1.05
C LEU A 86 0.03 -12.14 0.41
N ALA A 87 1.12 -12.76 0.86
CA ALA A 87 1.19 -13.31 2.22
C ALA A 87 0.91 -12.22 3.26
N PRO A 88 0.12 -12.51 4.31
CA PRO A 88 -0.18 -11.53 5.36
C PRO A 88 1.11 -11.07 6.06
N GLY A 89 1.13 -9.81 6.48
CA GLY A 89 2.29 -9.25 7.18
C GLY A 89 3.53 -9.00 6.30
N PHE A 90 3.38 -8.99 4.97
CA PHE A 90 4.45 -8.58 4.07
C PHE A 90 4.92 -7.14 4.38
N LYS A 91 6.21 -6.89 4.20
CA LYS A 91 6.78 -5.55 4.16
C LYS A 91 6.91 -5.09 2.72
N VAL A 92 6.61 -3.83 2.48
CA VAL A 92 6.80 -3.16 1.19
C VAL A 92 7.67 -1.93 1.36
N CYS A 93 8.61 -1.76 0.43
CA CYS A 93 9.42 -0.56 0.27
C CYS A 93 9.21 -0.01 -1.14
N ALA A 94 9.17 1.31 -1.28
CA ALA A 94 9.06 1.99 -2.57
C ALA A 94 10.17 3.02 -2.74
N GLY A 95 10.79 3.05 -3.92
CA GLY A 95 11.89 3.96 -4.27
C GLY A 95 11.70 4.58 -5.65
N ALA A 96 12.33 5.74 -5.86
CA ALA A 96 12.31 6.43 -7.15
C ALA A 96 13.31 5.84 -8.14
N GLY A 97 14.36 5.17 -7.68
CA GLY A 97 15.36 4.53 -8.54
C GLY A 97 15.19 3.02 -8.63
N PRO A 98 15.87 2.38 -9.61
CA PRO A 98 15.82 0.94 -9.79
C PRO A 98 16.64 0.16 -8.75
N GLU A 99 17.33 0.86 -7.82
CA GLU A 99 18.12 0.20 -6.80
C GLU A 99 17.21 -0.62 -5.87
N ALA A 100 17.67 -1.83 -5.54
CA ALA A 100 16.97 -2.64 -4.56
C ALA A 100 17.00 -1.97 -3.19
N LEU A 101 15.82 -1.82 -2.58
CA LEU A 101 15.69 -1.46 -1.18
C LEU A 101 15.64 -2.73 -0.33
N ASP A 102 16.35 -2.79 0.78
CA ASP A 102 16.35 -3.91 1.72
C ASP A 102 15.06 -3.99 2.58
N ARG A 103 15.03 -4.91 3.55
CA ARG A 103 13.87 -5.12 4.45
C ARG A 103 13.59 -3.95 5.39
N ASP A 104 14.54 -3.02 5.52
CA ASP A 104 14.45 -1.80 6.33
C ASP A 104 14.28 -0.56 5.43
N CYS A 105 13.95 -0.77 4.15
CA CYS A 105 13.78 0.24 3.11
C CYS A 105 15.00 1.15 2.92
N ARG A 106 16.21 0.61 3.15
CA ARG A 106 17.48 1.28 2.84
C ARG A 106 18.02 0.78 1.50
N PRO A 107 18.80 1.58 0.77
CA PRO A 107 19.52 1.09 -0.40
C PRO A 107 20.35 -0.12 0.00
N ALA A 108 20.16 -1.25 -0.68
CA ALA A 108 20.92 -2.46 -0.37
C ALA A 108 22.42 -2.19 -0.55
N PRO A 109 23.28 -2.64 0.37
CA PRO A 109 24.72 -2.54 0.20
C PRO A 109 25.14 -3.27 -1.08
N LYS A 110 26.00 -2.63 -1.87
CA LYS A 110 26.61 -3.21 -3.08
C LYS A 110 27.54 -4.36 -2.73
#